data_AF-A0A5M9JQY2-F1
#
_entry.id   AF-A0A5M9JQY2-F1
#
_cell.length_a   1.000
_cell.length_b   1.000
_cell.length_c   1.000
_cell.angle_alpha   90.00
_cell.angle_beta   90.00
_cell.angle_gamma   90.00
#
_symmetry.space_group_name_H-M   'P 1'
#
loop_
_entity.id
_entity.type
_entity.pdbx_description
1 polymer ?
#
loop_
_entity_poly.entity_id
_entity_poly.type
_entity_poly.pdbx_seq_one_letter_code
_entity_poly.pdbx_strand_id
1 'polypeptide(L)'
;MDYINIVMVGLLTKNLIISTVIMGDTSLIVWRQIGDLVSMSTALGLHRQADNDGPVTFLSESKRRLFTIIFNIDKSSSHLTGRPPALSYRYTRFRFPLDIEDEVLTQGPEAIRIAADRLDANGWNQEGTFTNATYTRAHGYLAIITDEMLEVTLTGTCE
;
A
#
# COMPACT_ATOMS: atom_id res chain seq x y z
N MET A 1 -11.43 -9.52 -19.28
CA MET A 1 -10.51 -8.71 -18.44
C MET A 1 -10.00 -9.63 -17.33
N ASP A 2 -9.51 -10.83 -17.71
CA ASP A 2 -9.68 -12.03 -16.86
C ASP A 2 -8.37 -12.58 -16.27
N TYR A 3 -7.25 -11.87 -16.46
CA TYR A 3 -5.92 -12.33 -16.01
C TYR A 3 -5.33 -11.52 -14.84
N ILE A 4 -5.87 -10.33 -14.54
CA ILE A 4 -5.35 -9.49 -13.46
C ILE A 4 -5.94 -9.98 -12.14
N ASN A 5 -5.08 -10.49 -11.27
CA ASN A 5 -5.44 -10.94 -9.94
C ASN A 5 -4.46 -10.41 -8.89
N ILE A 6 -4.80 -10.57 -7.61
CA ILE A 6 -4.01 -10.03 -6.50
C ILE A 6 -2.58 -10.59 -6.45
N VAL A 7 -2.40 -11.86 -6.83
CA VAL A 7 -1.10 -12.54 -6.83
C VAL A 7 -0.19 -11.95 -7.91
N MET A 8 -0.74 -11.66 -9.09
CA MET A 8 0.00 -11.00 -10.18
C MET A 8 0.45 -9.60 -9.78
N VAL A 9 -0.42 -8.79 -9.18
CA VAL A 9 -0.06 -7.45 -8.67
C VAL A 9 1.00 -7.57 -7.56
N GLY A 10 0.89 -8.57 -6.69
CA GLY A 10 1.87 -8.86 -5.65
C GLY A 10 3.26 -9.19 -6.23
N LEU A 11 3.31 -10.07 -7.23
CA LEU A 11 4.55 -10.44 -7.91
C LEU A 11 5.19 -9.24 -8.62
N LEU A 12 4.39 -8.43 -9.32
CA LEU A 12 4.88 -7.22 -9.98
C LEU A 12 5.42 -6.19 -8.99
N THR A 13 4.79 -6.05 -7.82
CA THR A 13 5.29 -5.19 -6.75
C THR A 13 6.66 -5.66 -6.26
N LYS A 14 6.85 -6.96 -6.06
CA LYS A 14 8.15 -7.53 -5.66
C LYS A 14 9.21 -7.36 -6.75
N ASN A 15 8.83 -7.59 -8.02
CA ASN A 15 9.72 -7.36 -9.15
C ASN A 15 10.16 -5.88 -9.24
N LEU A 16 9.24 -4.95 -9.05
CA LEU A 16 9.53 -3.52 -8.99
C LEU A 16 10.54 -3.19 -7.88
N ILE A 17 10.33 -3.69 -6.66
CA ILE A 17 11.25 -3.48 -5.53
C ILE A 17 12.66 -4.04 -5.83
N ILE A 18 12.76 -5.17 -6.53
CA ILE A 18 14.07 -5.70 -6.94
C ILE A 18 14.68 -4.83 -8.04
N SER A 19 13.86 -4.38 -8.99
CA SER A 19 14.28 -3.55 -10.11
C SER A 19 14.81 -2.19 -9.66
N THR A 20 14.23 -1.59 -8.61
CA THR A 20 14.73 -0.35 -8.01
C THR A 20 16.14 -0.53 -7.43
N VAL A 21 16.40 -1.66 -6.76
CA VAL A 21 17.73 -1.98 -6.21
C VAL A 21 18.78 -2.21 -7.30
N ILE A 22 18.41 -2.89 -8.39
CA ILE A 22 19.36 -3.27 -9.44
C ILE A 22 19.61 -2.14 -10.43
N MET A 23 18.54 -1.45 -10.86
CA MET A 23 18.58 -0.47 -11.95
C MET A 23 18.56 0.98 -11.46
N GLY A 24 18.19 1.21 -10.20
CA GLY A 24 18.01 2.53 -9.61
C GLY A 24 16.59 3.09 -9.80
N ASP A 25 16.18 3.90 -8.83
CA ASP A 25 14.82 4.50 -8.73
C ASP A 25 14.48 5.46 -9.86
N THR A 26 15.50 5.99 -10.56
CA THR A 26 15.34 6.93 -11.68
C THR A 26 15.42 6.26 -13.05
N SER A 27 15.56 4.93 -13.10
CA SER A 27 15.63 4.21 -14.37
C SER A 27 14.27 4.19 -15.09
N LEU A 28 14.31 4.24 -16.42
CA LEU A 28 13.10 4.18 -17.25
C LEU A 28 12.30 2.88 -17.05
N ILE A 29 12.99 1.78 -16.74
CA ILE A 29 12.36 0.47 -16.52
C ILE A 29 11.51 0.51 -15.25
N VAL A 30 12.06 1.03 -14.14
CA VAL A 30 11.34 1.20 -12.88
C VAL A 30 10.11 2.09 -13.08
N TRP A 31 10.24 3.21 -13.80
CA TRP A 31 9.10 4.10 -14.03
C TRP A 31 7.98 3.46 -14.84
N ARG A 32 8.31 2.64 -15.84
CA ARG A 32 7.32 1.86 -16.60
C ARG A 32 6.60 0.87 -15.69
N GLN A 33 7.35 0.15 -14.86
CA GLN A 33 6.78 -0.80 -13.90
C GLN A 33 5.87 -0.12 -12.87
N ILE A 34 6.20 1.09 -12.40
CA ILE A 34 5.31 1.87 -11.52
C ILE A 34 3.99 2.19 -12.23
N GLY A 35 4.05 2.68 -13.48
CA GLY A 35 2.86 2.98 -14.27
C GLY A 35 1.98 1.75 -14.51
N ASP A 36 2.59 0.61 -14.81
CA ASP A 36 1.89 -0.67 -14.95
C ASP A 36 1.22 -1.08 -13.64
N LEU A 37 1.92 -0.92 -12.51
CA LEU A 37 1.43 -1.31 -11.18
C LEU A 37 0.25 -0.43 -10.72
N VAL A 38 0.31 0.87 -10.97
CA VAL A 38 -0.81 1.80 -10.74
C VAL A 38 -2.01 1.41 -11.60
N SER A 39 -1.80 1.12 -12.88
CA SER A 39 -2.87 0.73 -13.81
C SER A 39 -3.53 -0.59 -13.41
N MET A 40 -2.74 -1.60 -13.04
CA MET A 40 -3.27 -2.92 -12.64
C MET A 40 -3.98 -2.89 -11.28
N SER A 41 -3.42 -2.17 -10.30
CA SER A 41 -4.04 -2.05 -8.98
C SER A 41 -5.36 -1.29 -9.03
N THR A 42 -5.45 -0.25 -9.88
CA THR A 42 -6.70 0.49 -10.09
C THR A 42 -7.73 -0.31 -10.88
N ALA A 43 -7.31 -1.06 -11.91
CA ALA A 43 -8.18 -1.98 -12.64
C ALA A 43 -8.78 -3.06 -11.73
N LEU A 44 -7.99 -3.61 -10.79
CA LEU A 44 -8.46 -4.58 -9.78
C LEU A 44 -9.33 -3.94 -8.68
N GLY A 45 -9.46 -2.61 -8.67
CA GLY A 45 -10.27 -1.88 -7.69
C GLY A 45 -9.62 -1.76 -6.30
N LEU A 46 -8.31 -1.94 -6.18
CA LEU A 46 -7.62 -1.89 -4.88
C LEU A 46 -7.62 -0.49 -4.23
N HIS A 47 -7.80 0.56 -5.03
CA HIS A 47 -7.92 1.95 -4.60
C HIS A 47 -9.31 2.33 -4.04
N ARG A 48 -10.30 1.44 -4.17
CA ARG A 48 -11.69 1.67 -3.76
C ARG A 48 -12.21 0.54 -2.86
N GLN A 49 -11.44 0.21 -1.83
CA GLN A 49 -11.85 -0.83 -0.89
C GLN A 49 -13.13 -0.36 -0.20
N ALA A 50 -14.19 -1.14 -0.33
CA ALA A 50 -15.48 -0.79 0.26
C ALA A 50 -15.34 -0.59 1.77
N ASP A 51 -16.08 0.40 2.30
CA ASP A 51 -16.15 0.67 3.73
C ASP A 51 -16.83 -0.44 4.54
N ASN A 52 -17.29 -1.51 3.88
CA ASN A 52 -17.98 -2.60 4.56
C ASN A 52 -17.03 -3.37 5.50
N ASP A 53 -17.47 -3.53 6.76
CA ASP A 53 -16.88 -4.34 7.82
C ASP A 53 -17.01 -5.84 7.55
N GLY A 54 -16.58 -6.27 6.36
CA GLY A 54 -16.33 -7.68 6.11
C GLY A 54 -15.29 -8.22 7.09
N PRO A 55 -15.35 -9.52 7.42
CA PRO A 55 -14.40 -10.11 8.35
C PRO A 55 -12.96 -9.91 7.87
N VAL A 56 -12.06 -9.69 8.82
CA VAL A 56 -10.62 -9.67 8.55
C VAL A 56 -10.22 -11.06 8.09
N THR A 57 -9.74 -11.15 6.85
CA THR A 57 -9.28 -12.38 6.22
C THR A 57 -7.90 -12.18 5.61
N PHE A 58 -7.19 -13.29 5.37
CA PHE A 58 -5.92 -13.29 4.64
C PHE A 58 -6.01 -12.46 3.34
N LEU A 59 -7.07 -12.65 2.55
CA LEU A 59 -7.23 -11.93 1.29
C LEU A 59 -7.49 -10.44 1.48
N SER A 60 -8.32 -10.06 2.47
CA SER A 60 -8.59 -8.65 2.76
C SER A 60 -7.33 -7.91 3.24
N GLU A 61 -6.53 -8.53 4.11
CA GLU A 61 -5.28 -7.96 4.60
C GLU A 61 -4.22 -7.91 3.51
N SER A 62 -4.14 -8.94 2.66
CA SER A 62 -3.25 -8.94 1.49
C SER A 62 -3.56 -7.78 0.55
N LYS A 63 -4.84 -7.50 0.28
CA LYS A 63 -5.26 -6.35 -0.54
C LYS A 63 -4.88 -5.01 0.10
N ARG A 64 -5.12 -4.86 1.41
CA ARG A 64 -4.77 -3.66 2.19
C ARG A 64 -3.27 -3.40 2.20
N ARG A 65 -2.46 -4.40 2.51
CA ARG A 65 -0.99 -4.31 2.50
C ARG A 65 -0.48 -3.94 1.13
N LEU A 66 -0.91 -4.68 0.11
CA LEU A 66 -0.42 -4.50 -1.23
C LEU A 66 -0.73 -3.09 -1.76
N PHE A 67 -1.97 -2.63 -1.59
CA PHE A 67 -2.32 -1.29 -2.05
C PHE A 67 -1.60 -0.19 -1.26
N THR A 68 -1.40 -0.37 0.05
CA THR A 68 -0.62 0.58 0.87
C THR A 68 0.82 0.71 0.37
N ILE A 69 1.46 -0.41 0.01
CA ILE A 69 2.81 -0.41 -0.57
C ILE A 69 2.81 0.33 -1.92
N ILE A 70 1.87 0.03 -2.81
CA ILE A 70 1.77 0.67 -4.14
C ILE A 70 1.56 2.17 -4.00
N PHE A 71 0.67 2.58 -3.10
CA PHE A 71 0.41 3.99 -2.80
C PHE A 71 1.67 4.68 -2.29
N ASN A 72 2.42 4.06 -1.37
CA ASN A 72 3.68 4.61 -0.87
C ASN A 72 4.76 4.73 -1.96
N ILE A 73 4.86 3.74 -2.86
CA ILE A 73 5.79 3.77 -4.00
C ILE A 73 5.47 4.95 -4.94
N ASP A 74 4.18 5.18 -5.25
CA ASP A 74 3.74 6.32 -6.06
C ASP A 74 4.20 7.66 -5.45
N LYS A 75 4.01 7.84 -4.14
CA LYS A 75 4.44 9.06 -3.44
C LYS A 75 5.95 9.22 -3.41
N SER A 76 6.66 8.14 -3.11
CA SER A 76 8.12 8.17 -3.04
C SER A 76 8.73 8.51 -4.41
N SER A 77 8.19 7.94 -5.48
CA SER A 77 8.64 8.25 -6.85
C SER A 77 8.33 9.69 -7.26
N SER A 78 7.13 10.18 -6.92
CA SER A 78 6.70 11.55 -7.19
C SER A 78 7.55 12.57 -6.45
N HIS A 79 7.80 12.32 -5.17
CA HIS A 79 8.67 13.14 -4.32
C HIS A 79 10.12 13.18 -4.84
N LEU A 80 10.67 12.02 -5.23
CA LEU A 80 12.04 11.94 -5.77
C LEU A 80 12.21 12.68 -7.10
N THR A 81 11.19 12.60 -7.97
CA THR A 81 11.30 13.13 -9.35
C THR A 81 10.68 14.51 -9.53
N GLY A 82 9.98 15.04 -8.53
CA GLY A 82 9.22 16.29 -8.62
C GLY A 82 8.00 16.19 -9.55
N ARG A 83 7.55 14.97 -9.88
CA ARG A 83 6.40 14.74 -10.76
C ARG A 83 5.10 14.68 -9.94
N PRO A 84 3.95 14.97 -10.55
CA PRO A 84 2.67 14.73 -9.93
C PRO A 84 2.46 13.24 -9.63
N PRO A 85 1.88 12.89 -8.46
CA PRO A 85 1.50 11.52 -8.15
C PRO A 85 0.40 11.00 -9.07
N ALA A 86 0.49 9.72 -9.44
CA ALA A 86 -0.52 9.07 -10.25
C ALA A 86 -1.76 8.67 -9.43
N LEU A 87 -1.59 8.44 -8.12
CA LEU A 87 -2.68 8.01 -7.23
C LEU A 87 -3.04 9.09 -6.20
N SER A 88 -3.82 10.11 -6.53
CA SER A 88 -4.23 11.10 -5.51
C SER A 88 -5.02 10.47 -4.34
N TYR A 89 -4.71 10.88 -3.11
CA TYR A 89 -5.46 10.46 -1.92
C TYR A 89 -6.93 10.88 -1.98
N ARG A 90 -7.23 12.03 -2.62
CA ARG A 90 -8.61 12.55 -2.77
C ARG A 90 -9.54 11.59 -3.51
N TYR A 91 -8.98 10.83 -4.46
CA TYR A 91 -9.72 9.86 -5.29
C TYR A 91 -9.54 8.40 -4.84
N THR A 92 -8.84 8.21 -3.73
CA THR A 92 -8.46 6.89 -3.23
C THR A 92 -9.13 6.65 -1.87
N ARG A 93 -9.83 5.53 -1.74
CA ARG A 93 -10.52 5.10 -0.52
C ARG A 93 -10.06 3.68 -0.19
N PHE A 94 -9.17 3.56 0.79
CA PHE A 94 -8.64 2.28 1.25
C PHE A 94 -8.44 2.28 2.75
N ARG A 95 -8.38 1.09 3.34
CA ARG A 95 -8.03 0.91 4.75
C ARG A 95 -6.58 0.47 4.88
N PHE A 96 -5.90 0.98 5.88
CA PHE A 96 -4.58 0.49 6.24
C PHE A 96 -4.66 -0.94 6.78
N PRO A 97 -3.65 -1.79 6.50
CA PRO A 97 -3.62 -3.18 6.96
C PRO A 97 -3.45 -3.23 8.47
N LEU A 98 -4.13 -4.16 9.14
CA LEU A 98 -3.93 -4.39 10.56
C LEU A 98 -2.51 -4.85 10.84
N ASP A 99 -1.98 -4.46 11.99
CA ASP A 99 -0.63 -4.82 12.44
C ASP A 99 -0.58 -6.27 12.97
N ILE A 100 -0.85 -7.21 12.06
CA ILE A 100 -0.85 -8.64 12.28
C ILE A 100 0.35 -9.24 11.55
N GLU A 101 1.09 -10.14 12.18
CA GLU A 101 2.23 -10.78 11.53
C GLU A 101 1.82 -11.62 10.30
N ASP A 102 2.67 -11.66 9.27
CA ASP A 102 2.41 -12.38 8.02
C ASP A 102 2.11 -13.87 8.27
N GLU A 103 2.81 -14.50 9.23
CA GLU A 103 2.65 -15.91 9.56
C GLU A 103 1.28 -16.20 10.19
N VAL A 104 0.78 -15.32 11.06
CA VAL A 104 -0.55 -15.43 11.67
C VAL A 104 -1.65 -15.38 10.60
N LEU A 105 -1.48 -14.56 9.55
CA LEU A 105 -2.44 -14.50 8.45
C LEU A 105 -2.58 -15.85 7.72
N THR A 106 -1.55 -16.70 7.74
CA THR A 106 -1.58 -18.03 7.10
C THR A 106 -2.14 -19.14 7.98
N GLN A 107 -2.31 -18.91 9.29
CA GLN A 107 -2.80 -19.90 10.26
C GLN A 107 -4.33 -20.09 10.23
N GLY A 108 -5.04 -19.25 9.47
CA GLY A 108 -6.48 -19.37 9.24
C GLY A 108 -7.34 -18.35 10.02
N PRO A 109 -8.67 -18.37 9.81
CA PRO A 109 -9.55 -17.29 10.26
C PRO A 109 -9.57 -17.07 11.78
N GLU A 110 -9.46 -18.13 12.57
CA GLU A 110 -9.50 -18.02 14.03
C GLU A 110 -8.24 -17.36 14.61
N ALA A 111 -7.06 -17.71 14.07
CA ALA A 111 -5.81 -17.06 14.46
C ALA A 111 -5.82 -15.57 14.10
N ILE A 112 -6.35 -15.22 12.93
CA ILE A 112 -6.52 -13.83 12.49
C ILE A 112 -7.46 -13.07 13.44
N ARG A 113 -8.59 -13.67 13.83
CA ARG A 113 -9.55 -13.06 14.75
C ARG A 113 -8.91 -12.80 16.12
N ILE A 114 -8.24 -13.80 16.69
CA ILE A 114 -7.56 -13.66 17.98
C ILE A 114 -6.49 -12.57 17.92
N ALA A 115 -5.71 -12.50 16.83
CA ALA A 115 -4.70 -11.47 16.66
C ALA A 115 -5.32 -10.07 16.48
N ALA A 116 -6.41 -9.95 15.72
CA ALA A 116 -7.14 -8.69 15.56
C ALA A 116 -7.72 -8.19 16.90
N ASP A 117 -8.23 -9.09 17.73
CA ASP A 117 -8.79 -8.75 19.05
C ASP A 117 -7.74 -8.25 20.06
N ARG A 118 -6.44 -8.50 19.81
CA ARG A 118 -5.32 -8.02 20.65
C ARG A 118 -4.79 -6.64 20.25
N LEU A 119 -5.23 -6.11 19.11
CA LEU A 119 -4.76 -4.81 18.63
C LEU A 119 -5.40 -3.67 19.40
N ASP A 120 -4.77 -2.50 19.35
CA ASP A 120 -5.38 -1.28 19.88
C ASP A 120 -6.57 -0.81 19.01
N ALA A 121 -7.26 0.24 19.46
CA ALA A 121 -8.39 0.84 18.74
C ALA A 121 -8.02 1.33 17.32
N ASN A 122 -6.74 1.56 17.06
CA ASN A 122 -6.20 1.99 15.78
C ASN A 122 -5.59 0.83 14.98
N GLY A 123 -5.74 -0.43 15.41
CA GLY A 123 -5.22 -1.61 14.72
C GLY A 123 -3.70 -1.81 14.79
N TRP A 124 -3.02 -1.22 15.77
CA TRP A 124 -1.60 -1.43 16.05
C TRP A 124 -1.36 -2.55 17.05
N ASN A 125 -0.22 -3.23 16.90
CA ASN A 125 0.20 -4.21 17.88
C ASN A 125 0.59 -3.52 19.20
N GLN A 126 0.38 -4.21 20.31
CA GLN A 126 0.69 -3.69 21.65
C GLN A 126 1.94 -4.32 22.26
N GLU A 127 2.52 -5.32 21.59
CA GLU A 127 3.65 -6.12 22.09
C GLU A 127 5.01 -5.43 21.82
N GLY A 128 5.01 -4.28 21.12
CA GLY A 128 6.22 -3.49 20.85
C GLY A 128 7.14 -4.12 19.81
N THR A 129 6.65 -5.12 19.08
CA THR A 129 7.39 -5.82 18.02
C THR A 129 7.16 -5.11 16.69
N PHE A 130 8.22 -4.81 15.95
CA PHE A 130 8.09 -4.21 14.62
C PHE A 130 7.97 -5.30 13.56
N THR A 131 6.76 -5.49 13.02
CA THR A 131 6.49 -6.44 11.94
C THR A 131 6.49 -5.74 10.58
N ASN A 132 6.50 -6.51 9.48
CA ASN A 132 6.28 -5.95 8.14
C ASN A 132 4.98 -5.16 8.06
N ALA A 133 3.94 -5.58 8.78
CA ALA A 133 2.67 -4.89 8.84
C ALA A 133 2.84 -3.53 9.54
N THR A 134 3.58 -3.46 10.64
CA THR A 134 3.93 -2.22 11.34
C THR A 134 4.57 -1.20 10.40
N TYR A 135 5.63 -1.61 9.68
CA TYR A 135 6.32 -0.73 8.72
C TYR A 135 5.40 -0.31 7.58
N THR A 136 4.68 -1.25 6.97
CA THR A 136 3.75 -0.96 5.87
C THR A 136 2.70 0.06 6.29
N ARG A 137 2.15 -0.10 7.50
CA ARG A 137 1.13 0.77 8.07
C ARG A 137 1.69 2.17 8.34
N ALA A 138 2.89 2.27 8.93
CA ALA A 138 3.57 3.54 9.18
C ALA A 138 3.90 4.29 7.88
N HIS A 139 4.46 3.60 6.89
CA HIS A 139 4.73 4.16 5.57
C HIS A 139 3.44 4.59 4.84
N GLY A 140 2.33 3.91 5.10
CA GLY A 140 1.01 4.30 4.62
C GLY A 140 0.56 5.65 5.14
N TYR A 141 0.65 5.90 6.45
CA TYR A 141 0.34 7.20 7.04
C TYR A 141 1.27 8.30 6.53
N LEU A 142 2.57 8.02 6.45
CA LEU A 142 3.54 8.95 5.87
C LEU A 142 3.21 9.26 4.41
N ALA A 143 2.76 8.28 3.62
CA ALA A 143 2.38 8.50 2.23
C ALA A 143 1.18 9.44 2.08
N ILE A 144 0.20 9.43 3.01
CA ILE A 144 -0.89 10.41 3.00
C ILE A 144 -0.32 11.82 3.19
N ILE A 145 0.54 11.99 4.21
CA ILE A 145 1.17 13.28 4.49
C ILE A 145 1.99 13.75 3.28
N THR A 146 2.77 12.85 2.67
CA THR A 146 3.54 13.15 1.47
C THR A 146 2.65 13.53 0.28
N ASP A 147 1.48 12.91 0.12
CA ASP A 147 0.51 13.30 -0.92
C ASP A 147 0.01 14.74 -0.72
N GLU A 148 -0.33 15.11 0.52
CA GLU A 148 -0.77 16.46 0.86
C GLU A 148 0.36 17.48 0.64
N MET A 149 1.59 17.15 1.03
CA MET A 149 2.77 17.98 0.77
C MET A 149 3.02 18.16 -0.72
N LEU A 150 2.92 17.07 -1.51
CA LEU A 150 3.06 17.12 -2.97
C LEU A 150 1.97 17.99 -3.59
N GLU A 151 0.74 17.91 -3.10
CA GLU A 151 -0.35 18.76 -3.57
C GLU A 151 -0.02 20.24 -3.38
N VAL A 152 0.36 20.65 -2.16
CA VAL A 152 0.70 22.06 -1.87
C VAL A 152 1.91 22.54 -2.68
N THR A 153 2.96 21.73 -2.74
CA THR A 153 4.21 22.11 -3.42
C THR A 153 4.07 22.20 -4.94
N LEU A 154 3.25 21.34 -5.56
CA LEU A 154 3.08 21.32 -7.01
C LEU A 154 2.01 22.31 -7.52
N THR A 155 1.03 22.67 -6.69
CA THR A 155 0.02 23.69 -7.06
C THR A 155 0.52 25.12 -6.84
N GLY A 156 1.61 25.31 -6.11
CA GLY A 156 2.21 26.63 -5.86
C GLY A 156 1.42 27.50 -4.89
N THR A 157 0.43 26.95 -4.18
CA THR A 157 -0.34 27.66 -3.15
C THR A 157 0.43 27.67 -1.83
N CYS A 158 1.55 28.40 -1.79
CA CYS A 158 2.07 28.93 -0.53
C CYS A 158 1.55 30.36 -0.40
N GLU A 159 0.38 30.51 0.23
CA GLU A 159 -0.05 31.79 0.83
C GLU A 159 0.37 31.82 2.30
#